data_AF-R7HCR5-F1
#
_entry.id   AF-R7HCR5-F1
#
_cell.length_a   1.000
_cell.length_b   1.000
_cell.length_c   1.000
_cell.angle_alpha   90.00
_cell.angle_beta   90.00
_cell.angle_gamma   90.00
#
_symmetry.space_group_name_H-M   'P 1'
#
loop_
_entity.id
_entity.type
_entity.pdbx_description
1 polymer ?
#
loop_
_entity_poly.entity_id
_entity_poly.type
_entity_poly.pdbx_seq_one_letter_code
_entity_poly.pdbx_strand_id
1 'polypeptide(L)'
;MRTGLSRYSRNHDDTAMRRDKDWQTELMAEKLKKRFARYENFSMTYIGTHEKVLCIDERYTLVGSYNLLSYDGGEKEMFQGYHFRFEGGVMIDDAEFAKHVIKEIGM
;
A
#
# COMPACT_ATOMS: atom_id res chain seq x y z
N MET A 1 34.81 30.86 -26.51
CA MET A 1 34.44 31.35 -25.16
C MET A 1 33.56 30.30 -24.49
N ARG A 2 34.00 29.78 -23.34
CA ARG A 2 33.14 29.07 -22.35
C ARG A 2 32.16 30.12 -21.76
N THR A 3 30.96 29.86 -21.24
CA THR A 3 30.44 28.85 -20.30
C THR A 3 28.92 29.03 -20.23
N GLY A 4 28.13 27.97 -19.93
CA GLY A 4 26.73 28.18 -19.53
C GLY A 4 25.80 26.98 -19.38
N LEU A 5 26.29 25.76 -19.18
CA LEU A 5 25.42 24.65 -18.74
C LEU A 5 25.03 24.90 -17.28
N SER A 6 23.82 25.41 -17.05
CA SER A 6 23.23 25.46 -15.71
C SER A 6 22.94 24.03 -15.25
N ARG A 7 23.81 23.52 -14.37
CA ARG A 7 23.62 22.27 -13.65
C ARG A 7 22.47 22.45 -12.66
N TYR A 8 21.25 22.12 -13.07
CA TYR A 8 20.20 21.77 -12.12
C TYR A 8 20.54 20.40 -11.51
N SER A 9 21.40 20.40 -10.51
CA SER A 9 21.54 19.27 -9.59
C SER A 9 20.35 19.29 -8.63
N ARG A 10 19.19 18.78 -9.07
CA ARG A 10 18.13 18.35 -8.16
C ARG A 10 18.53 16.99 -7.59
N ASN A 11 19.43 17.01 -6.61
CA ASN A 11 19.40 15.97 -5.60
C ASN A 11 18.31 16.39 -4.61
N HIS A 12 17.05 16.23 -5.04
CA HIS A 12 15.95 16.20 -4.07
C HIS A 12 16.22 14.96 -3.22
N ASP A 13 16.36 15.16 -1.92
CA ASP A 13 16.84 14.13 -1.00
C ASP A 13 15.78 13.02 -0.87
N ASP A 14 15.81 12.05 -1.79
CA ASP A 14 14.85 10.95 -1.91
C ASP A 14 14.72 10.13 -0.62
N THR A 15 15.78 10.14 0.19
CA THR A 15 15.83 9.46 1.49
C THR A 15 14.92 10.10 2.54
N ALA A 16 14.80 11.42 2.54
CA ALA A 16 13.90 12.14 3.44
C ALA A 16 12.43 11.97 3.02
N MET A 17 12.14 11.99 1.71
CA MET A 17 10.80 11.74 1.19
C MET A 17 10.33 10.29 1.44
N ARG A 18 11.22 9.30 1.36
CA ARG A 18 10.89 7.90 1.70
C ARG A 18 10.48 7.75 3.15
N ARG A 19 11.23 8.34 4.09
CA ARG A 19 10.89 8.30 5.52
C ARG A 19 9.54 8.95 5.83
N ASP A 20 9.22 10.04 5.15
CA ASP A 20 7.92 10.72 5.33
C ASP A 20 6.75 9.87 4.80
N LYS A 21 6.92 9.17 3.67
CA LYS A 21 5.92 8.24 3.14
C LYS A 21 5.70 7.02 4.03
N ASP A 22 6.78 6.42 4.53
CA ASP A 22 6.69 5.23 5.41
C ASP A 22 6.00 5.62 6.73
N TRP A 23 6.37 6.76 7.31
CA TRP A 23 5.73 7.31 8.50
C TRP A 23 4.23 7.58 8.30
N GLN A 24 3.85 8.16 7.16
CA GLN A 24 2.43 8.39 6.83
C GLN A 24 1.65 7.06 6.69
N THR A 25 2.29 6.03 6.16
CA THR A 25 1.71 4.69 6.02
C THR A 25 1.46 4.07 7.39
N GLU A 26 2.44 4.11 8.29
CA GLU A 26 2.30 3.64 9.67
C GLU A 26 1.21 4.40 10.43
N LEU A 27 1.20 5.74 10.32
CA LEU A 27 0.18 6.58 10.95
C LEU A 27 -1.24 6.25 10.44
N MET A 28 -1.38 5.97 9.15
CA MET A 28 -2.65 5.54 8.56
C MET A 28 -3.06 4.16 9.10
N ALA A 29 -2.15 3.19 9.13
CA ALA A 29 -2.41 1.86 9.67
C ALA A 29 -2.90 1.94 11.12
N GLU A 30 -2.27 2.77 11.96
CA GLU A 30 -2.69 2.97 13.35
C GLU A 30 -4.06 3.64 13.47
N LYS A 31 -4.39 4.59 12.59
CA LYS A 31 -5.74 5.18 12.53
C LYS A 31 -6.80 4.15 12.15
N LEU A 32 -6.51 3.28 11.19
CA LEU A 32 -7.42 2.23 10.74
C LEU A 32 -7.63 1.20 11.85
N LYS A 33 -6.56 0.67 12.46
CA LYS A 33 -6.65 -0.23 13.62
C LYS A 33 -7.52 0.36 14.73
N LYS A 34 -7.32 1.63 15.09
CA LYS A 34 -8.15 2.31 16.11
C LYS A 34 -9.61 2.46 15.67
N ARG A 35 -9.86 2.84 14.42
CA ARG A 35 -11.22 3.04 13.89
C ARG A 35 -12.02 1.74 13.83
N PHE A 36 -11.35 0.64 13.54
CA PHE A 36 -11.97 -0.68 13.37
C PHE A 36 -11.77 -1.60 14.58
N ALA A 37 -11.18 -1.13 15.68
CA ALA A 37 -10.92 -1.92 16.89
C ALA A 37 -12.17 -2.55 17.52
N ARG A 38 -13.37 -2.06 17.19
CA ARG A 38 -14.65 -2.65 17.65
C ARG A 38 -15.01 -3.97 16.95
N TYR A 39 -14.33 -4.30 15.85
CA TYR A 39 -14.57 -5.52 15.09
C TYR A 39 -13.52 -6.55 15.50
N GLU A 40 -13.96 -7.63 16.16
CA GLU A 40 -13.07 -8.70 16.66
C GLU A 40 -12.28 -9.38 15.54
N ASN A 41 -12.82 -9.38 14.32
CA ASN A 41 -12.25 -10.02 13.15
C ASN A 41 -11.45 -9.06 12.25
N PHE A 42 -11.13 -7.85 12.71
CA PHE A 42 -10.28 -6.93 11.97
C PHE A 42 -8.86 -6.93 12.54
N SER A 43 -7.91 -7.46 11.77
CA SER A 43 -6.48 -7.34 12.04
C SER A 43 -5.73 -6.80 10.83
N MET A 44 -4.60 -6.13 11.10
CA MET A 44 -3.72 -5.56 10.09
C MET A 44 -2.27 -5.75 10.53
N THR A 45 -1.49 -6.46 9.72
CA THR A 45 -0.08 -6.76 9.99
C THR A 45 0.80 -6.23 8.85
N TYR A 46 1.93 -5.61 9.21
CA TYR A 46 2.93 -5.18 8.24
C TYR A 46 3.91 -6.31 7.95
N ILE A 47 4.01 -6.73 6.68
CA ILE A 47 4.84 -7.87 6.25
C ILE A 47 6.11 -7.46 5.49
N GLY A 48 6.38 -6.16 5.33
CA GLY A 48 7.58 -5.68 4.66
C GLY A 48 7.62 -5.91 3.14
N THR A 49 6.49 -6.25 2.52
CA THR A 49 6.39 -6.48 1.08
C THR A 49 5.57 -5.38 0.40
N HIS A 50 5.78 -5.22 -0.91
CA HIS A 50 4.95 -4.31 -1.73
C HIS A 50 3.55 -4.88 -1.96
N GLU A 51 3.40 -6.20 -1.82
CA GLU A 51 2.12 -6.88 -1.97
C GLU A 51 1.25 -6.67 -0.74
N LYS A 52 -0.05 -6.63 -0.98
CA LYS A 52 -1.06 -6.59 0.07
C LYS A 52 -1.88 -7.86 -0.03
N VAL A 53 -2.17 -8.40 1.14
CA VAL A 53 -2.94 -9.61 1.30
C VAL A 53 -4.21 -9.24 2.07
N LEU A 54 -5.36 -9.55 1.50
CA LEU A 54 -6.65 -9.42 2.15
C LEU A 54 -7.24 -10.82 2.30
N CYS A 55 -7.50 -11.23 3.55
CA CYS A 55 -8.19 -12.46 3.89
C CYS A 55 -9.60 -12.15 4.36
N ILE A 56 -10.60 -12.85 3.83
CA ILE A 56 -12.02 -12.65 4.12
C ILE A 56 -12.65 -13.99 4.53
N ASP A 57 -13.30 -14.01 5.68
CA ASP A 57 -14.09 -15.12 6.21
C ASP A 57 -13.37 -16.48 6.21
N GLU A 58 -12.05 -16.48 6.43
CA GLU A 58 -11.19 -17.68 6.40
C GLU A 58 -11.33 -18.52 5.11
N ARG A 59 -11.74 -17.88 4.00
CA ARG A 59 -12.04 -18.58 2.75
C ARG A 59 -11.40 -17.95 1.53
N TYR A 60 -11.42 -16.63 1.46
CA TYR A 60 -10.93 -15.90 0.29
C TYR A 60 -9.63 -15.20 0.62
N THR A 61 -8.64 -15.37 -0.23
CA THR A 61 -7.40 -14.60 -0.18
C THR A 61 -7.24 -13.81 -1.46
N LEU A 62 -7.04 -12.51 -1.32
CA LEU A 62 -6.79 -11.59 -2.42
C LEU A 62 -5.37 -11.04 -2.26
N VAL A 63 -4.54 -11.31 -3.26
CA VAL A 63 -3.13 -10.88 -3.29
C VAL A 63 -2.94 -9.94 -4.47
N GLY A 64 -2.32 -8.79 -4.22
CA GLY A 64 -1.99 -7.85 -5.28
C GLY A 64 -1.08 -6.73 -4.84
N SER A 65 -0.53 -6.01 -5.81
CA SER A 65 0.35 -4.86 -5.57
C SER A 65 -0.41 -3.59 -5.16
N TYR A 66 -1.74 -3.58 -5.28
CA TYR A 66 -2.53 -2.36 -5.23
C TYR A 66 -2.97 -1.96 -3.83
N ASN A 67 -2.91 -0.67 -3.55
CA ASN A 67 -3.64 -0.12 -2.42
C ASN A 67 -5.15 -0.26 -2.68
N LEU A 68 -5.94 -0.63 -1.66
CA LEU A 68 -7.40 -0.77 -1.76
C LEU A 68 -8.12 0.48 -2.28
N LEU A 69 -7.42 1.62 -2.35
CA LEU A 69 -7.84 2.89 -2.93
C LEU A 69 -6.73 3.46 -3.81
N SER A 70 -6.32 2.72 -4.85
CA SER A 70 -5.31 3.17 -5.82
C SER A 70 -5.91 4.16 -6.81
N TYR A 71 -5.59 5.45 -6.65
CA TYR A 71 -5.96 6.53 -7.58
C TYR A 71 -4.78 6.86 -8.49
N ASP A 72 -5.07 7.36 -9.70
CA ASP A 72 -4.07 7.73 -10.72
C ASP A 72 -2.97 8.69 -10.22
N GLY A 73 -3.18 9.37 -9.08
CA GLY A 73 -2.17 10.15 -8.37
C GLY A 73 -2.55 11.62 -8.19
N GLY A 74 -3.66 12.07 -8.79
CA GLY A 74 -4.09 13.47 -8.76
C GLY A 74 -3.08 14.44 -9.39
N GLU A 75 -3.45 15.73 -9.40
CA GLU A 75 -2.82 16.81 -10.18
C GLU A 75 -1.28 16.98 -10.02
N LYS A 76 -0.67 16.39 -8.99
CA LYS A 76 0.79 16.46 -8.75
C LYS A 76 1.64 15.81 -9.83
N GLU A 77 1.09 14.88 -10.62
CA GLU A 77 1.81 14.16 -11.68
C GLU A 77 1.14 14.29 -13.08
N MET A 78 0.38 15.37 -13.32
CA MET A 78 -0.41 15.59 -14.56
C MET A 78 -1.55 14.58 -14.79
N PHE A 79 -1.94 13.82 -13.77
CA PHE A 79 -3.12 12.94 -13.83
C PHE A 79 -4.36 13.66 -13.29
N GLN A 80 -5.53 13.26 -13.78
CA GLN A 80 -6.79 13.96 -13.50
C GLN A 80 -7.32 13.71 -12.08
N GLY A 81 -6.87 12.68 -11.37
CA GLY A 81 -7.36 12.40 -10.00
C GLY A 81 -8.76 11.78 -9.97
N TYR A 82 -9.39 11.59 -11.12
CA TYR A 82 -10.78 11.12 -11.24
C TYR A 82 -10.88 9.62 -11.54
N HIS A 83 -9.76 8.95 -11.81
CA HIS A 83 -9.75 7.55 -12.23
C HIS A 83 -9.02 6.66 -11.23
N PHE A 84 -9.68 5.55 -10.87
CA PHE A 84 -9.03 4.43 -10.21
C PHE A 84 -8.00 3.81 -11.16
N ARG A 85 -6.84 3.44 -10.62
CA ARG A 85 -5.83 2.71 -11.39
C ARG A 85 -6.38 1.33 -11.74
N PHE A 86 -6.11 0.89 -12.97
CA PHE A 86 -6.32 -0.51 -13.32
C PHE A 86 -5.19 -1.32 -12.68
N GLU A 87 -5.54 -2.14 -11.70
CA GLU A 87 -4.62 -2.87 -10.88
C GLU A 87 -4.88 -4.37 -11.01
N GLY A 88 -3.81 -5.16 -11.11
CA GLY A 88 -3.89 -6.61 -11.16
C GLY A 88 -3.91 -7.23 -9.75
N GLY A 89 -4.64 -8.33 -9.61
CA GLY A 89 -4.65 -9.14 -8.40
C GLY A 89 -5.07 -10.58 -8.68
N VAL A 90 -4.71 -11.47 -7.77
CA VAL A 90 -5.12 -12.87 -7.80
C VAL A 90 -6.08 -13.10 -6.64
N MET A 91 -7.28 -13.60 -6.95
CA MET A 91 -8.22 -14.09 -5.96
C MET A 91 -8.11 -15.61 -5.87
N ILE A 92 -7.99 -16.12 -4.65
CA ILE A 92 -7.90 -17.54 -4.34
C ILE A 92 -9.11 -17.87 -3.46
N ASP A 93 -9.99 -18.76 -3.94
CA ASP A 93 -11.12 -19.33 -3.19
C ASP A 93 -10.72 -20.71 -2.68
N ASP A 94 -10.00 -20.72 -1.56
CA ASP A 94 -9.51 -21.92 -0.89
C ASP A 94 -9.40 -21.65 0.62
N ALA A 95 -10.24 -22.34 1.39
CA ALA A 95 -10.33 -22.15 2.84
C ALA A 95 -9.09 -22.67 3.59
N GLU A 96 -8.44 -23.73 3.12
CA GLU A 96 -7.23 -24.24 3.77
C GLU A 96 -6.06 -23.29 3.52
N PHE A 97 -5.98 -22.73 2.31
CA PHE A 97 -5.01 -21.69 2.00
C PHE A 97 -5.24 -20.42 2.84
N ALA A 98 -6.48 -19.93 2.93
CA ALA A 98 -6.79 -18.72 3.68
C ALA A 98 -6.45 -18.87 5.18
N LYS A 99 -6.78 -20.00 5.80
CA LYS A 99 -6.39 -20.30 7.19
C LYS A 99 -4.88 -20.38 7.37
N HIS A 100 -4.17 -20.98 6.41
CA HIS A 100 -2.72 -21.04 6.44
C HIS A 100 -2.11 -19.64 6.41
N VAL A 101 -2.59 -18.77 5.53
CA VAL A 101 -2.15 -17.37 5.42
C VAL A 101 -2.39 -16.60 6.73
N ILE A 102 -3.59 -16.71 7.32
CA ILE A 102 -3.92 -16.07 8.60
C ILE A 102 -2.93 -16.51 9.70
N LYS A 103 -2.66 -17.82 9.76
CA LYS A 103 -1.72 -18.39 10.74
C LYS A 103 -0.28 -17.89 10.54
N GLU A 104 0.23 -17.87 9.31
CA GLU A 104 1.61 -17.48 9.01
C GLU A 104 1.86 -15.97 9.17
N ILE A 105 0.86 -15.14 8.83
CA ILE A 105 0.95 -13.67 8.96
C ILE A 105 0.68 -13.22 10.41
N GLY A 106 0.24 -14.14 11.29
CA GLY A 106 -0.04 -13.84 12.70
C GLY A 106 -1.23 -12.91 12.87
N MET A 107 -2.29 -13.14 12.08
CA MET A 107 -3.54 -12.38 12.10
C MET A 107 -4.59 -12.95 13.04
#